data_AF-A0AAD6YHI8-F1
#
_entry.id   AF-A0AAD6YHI8-F1
#
_cell.length_a   1.000
_cell.length_b   1.000
_cell.length_c   1.000
_cell.angle_alpha   90.00
_cell.angle_beta   90.00
_cell.angle_gamma   90.00
#
_symmetry.space_group_name_H-M   'P 1'
#
loop_
_entity.id
_entity.type
_entity.pdbx_description
1 polymer ?
#
loop_
_entity_poly.entity_id
_entity_poly.type
_entity_poly.pdbx_seq_one_letter_code
_entity_poly.pdbx_strand_id
1 'polypeptide(L)'
;MPELIVTLRVPSVSSLHTLMFMALTCALNFPPKWCQFRLAALQRVSRLMRHLIPSNRVSYPLARTGNPAMSISTYSDEYQEQDFDGFVVFEVEKMSFKVHVSLLRLEAWSPADSAEPERYSPDEKVSPNPIVLLDTAENFRYFLWDLQAFPHELSRLEDGNSDIIKVLDPLLNITEMASKHRLAPLEARALRSLRHFVLSPYFLAASPAQHCRTLRAATCSTSPVAPALLRAVSRRLTHHILRRDFAVDPALASLVTHDPRLQSLRGAVSYRALIALEQRLPDRTALQPVFPRTAGIDVETRMCLLAAHASLLALRARVQAAPPPLPGSLGPSHTHAHAHHACERAWMEIWARAWALAAPTVSADVLGCLRAMTPHVKRMVAEAPCMAVECGLAALEALTALRDEIIDGLGTHFEYPCK
;
A
#
# COMPACT_ATOMS: atom_id res chain seq x y z
N MET A 1 8.71 -45.13 -34.92
CA MET A 1 9.01 -43.77 -34.40
C MET A 1 10.18 -43.93 -33.44
N PRO A 2 11.39 -43.46 -33.79
CA PRO A 2 12.58 -43.67 -32.96
C PRO A 2 12.65 -42.64 -31.83
N GLU A 3 13.08 -43.08 -30.64
CA GLU A 3 13.32 -42.23 -29.48
C GLU A 3 14.54 -41.34 -29.71
N LEU A 4 14.33 -40.03 -29.67
CA LEU A 4 15.37 -39.00 -29.79
C LEU A 4 16.01 -38.80 -28.41
N ILE A 5 17.14 -39.45 -28.14
CA ILE A 5 17.96 -39.18 -26.95
C ILE A 5 18.76 -37.89 -27.20
N VAL A 6 18.32 -36.78 -26.60
CA VAL A 6 19.05 -35.50 -26.60
C VAL A 6 20.01 -35.48 -25.41
N THR A 7 21.28 -35.80 -25.63
CA THR A 7 22.36 -35.50 -24.68
C THR A 7 22.64 -34.01 -24.66
N LEU A 8 22.15 -33.31 -23.63
CA LEU A 8 22.54 -31.92 -23.33
C LEU A 8 23.94 -31.92 -22.70
N ARG A 9 24.93 -31.39 -23.42
CA ARG A 9 26.24 -31.03 -22.83
C ARG A 9 26.04 -29.89 -21.84
N VAL A 10 26.56 -30.07 -20.63
CA VAL A 10 26.59 -29.05 -19.58
C VAL A 10 27.37 -27.84 -20.10
N PRO A 11 26.76 -26.64 -20.19
CA PRO A 11 27.46 -25.44 -20.59
C PRO A 11 28.40 -24.99 -19.46
N SER A 12 29.53 -24.35 -19.82
CA SER A 12 30.43 -23.76 -18.84
C SER A 12 29.70 -22.70 -17.99
N VAL A 13 30.16 -22.48 -16.75
CA VAL A 13 29.58 -21.53 -15.80
C VAL A 13 29.41 -20.13 -16.40
N SER A 14 30.31 -19.74 -17.31
CA SER A 14 30.28 -18.47 -18.04
C SER A 14 29.04 -18.34 -18.96
N SER A 15 28.63 -19.42 -19.63
CA SER A 15 27.46 -19.43 -20.53
C SER A 15 26.13 -19.40 -19.77
N LEU A 16 26.10 -19.93 -18.54
CA LEU A 16 24.94 -19.87 -17.65
C LEU A 16 24.65 -18.42 -17.19
N HIS A 17 25.70 -17.66 -16.87
CA HIS A 17 25.56 -16.25 -16.53
C HIS A 17 25.05 -15.41 -17.71
N THR A 18 25.52 -15.67 -18.94
CA THR A 18 25.04 -14.97 -20.13
C THR A 18 23.57 -15.28 -20.44
N LEU A 19 23.15 -16.54 -20.35
CA LEU A 19 21.75 -16.94 -20.53
C LEU A 19 20.85 -16.33 -19.44
N MET A 20 21.34 -16.25 -18.20
CA MET A 20 20.64 -15.63 -17.08
C MET A 20 20.46 -14.13 -17.29
N PHE A 21 21.49 -13.44 -17.75
CA PHE A 21 21.43 -12.00 -18.04
C PHE A 21 20.46 -11.70 -19.19
N MET A 22 20.45 -12.51 -20.25
CA MET A 22 19.49 -12.34 -21.36
C MET A 22 18.04 -12.60 -20.90
N ALA A 23 17.80 -13.62 -20.08
CA ALA A 23 16.46 -13.93 -19.57
C ALA A 23 15.92 -12.83 -18.64
N LEU A 24 16.77 -12.28 -17.76
CA LEU A 24 16.39 -11.14 -16.92
C LEU A 24 16.15 -9.87 -17.75
N THR A 25 17.03 -9.58 -18.72
CA THR A 25 16.91 -8.39 -19.57
C THR A 25 15.63 -8.45 -20.41
N CYS A 26 15.29 -9.62 -20.97
CA CYS A 26 13.99 -9.83 -21.63
C CYS A 26 12.81 -9.67 -20.67
N ALA A 27 12.89 -10.21 -19.44
CA ALA A 27 11.82 -10.09 -18.45
C ALA A 27 11.61 -8.65 -17.96
N LEU A 28 12.66 -7.83 -17.91
CA LEU A 28 12.61 -6.44 -17.46
C LEU A 28 12.15 -5.46 -18.55
N ASN A 29 12.34 -5.81 -19.83
CA ASN A 29 11.89 -5.00 -20.97
C ASN A 29 10.41 -5.19 -21.34
N PHE A 30 9.66 -6.05 -20.61
CA PHE A 30 8.22 -6.11 -20.81
C PHE A 30 7.52 -4.84 -20.27
N PRO A 31 6.54 -4.29 -20.99
CA PRO A 31 5.73 -3.18 -20.51
C PRO A 31 5.06 -3.52 -19.17
N PRO A 32 4.89 -2.57 -18.25
CA PRO A 32 4.33 -2.79 -16.91
C PRO A 32 2.90 -3.37 -16.91
N LYS A 33 2.22 -3.42 -18.05
CA LYS A 33 0.87 -3.98 -18.21
C LYS A 33 0.85 -5.51 -18.35
N TRP A 34 2.00 -6.15 -18.53
CA TRP A 34 2.16 -7.61 -18.68
C TRP A 34 2.60 -8.30 -17.38
N CYS A 35 2.19 -7.80 -16.21
CA CYS A 35 2.62 -8.30 -14.90
C CYS A 35 2.45 -9.82 -14.72
N GLN A 36 1.41 -10.44 -15.28
CA GLN A 36 1.21 -11.88 -15.17
C GLN A 36 2.27 -12.69 -15.95
N PHE A 37 2.65 -12.23 -17.15
CA PHE A 37 3.72 -12.87 -17.93
C PHE A 37 5.10 -12.60 -17.35
N ARG A 38 5.33 -11.37 -16.85
CA ARG A 38 6.57 -11.01 -16.14
C ARG A 38 6.76 -11.85 -14.88
N LEU A 39 5.68 -12.03 -14.10
CA LEU A 39 5.69 -12.88 -12.91
C LEU A 39 5.90 -14.36 -13.26
N ALA A 40 5.22 -14.88 -14.28
CA ALA A 40 5.39 -16.27 -14.73
C ALA A 40 6.82 -16.54 -15.25
N ALA A 41 7.41 -15.60 -15.98
CA ALA A 41 8.79 -15.68 -16.45
C ALA A 41 9.80 -15.67 -15.29
N LEU A 42 9.64 -14.73 -14.34
CA LEU A 42 10.48 -14.65 -13.14
C LEU A 42 10.34 -15.90 -12.25
N GLN A 43 9.14 -16.46 -12.12
CA GLN A 43 8.91 -17.71 -11.38
C GLN A 43 9.53 -18.94 -12.04
N ARG A 44 9.63 -18.96 -13.38
CA ARG A 44 10.35 -20.02 -14.11
C ARG A 44 11.86 -19.89 -13.94
N VAL A 45 12.40 -18.68 -14.03
CA VAL A 45 13.84 -18.41 -13.76
C VAL A 45 14.20 -18.77 -12.31
N SER A 46 13.37 -18.40 -11.33
CA SER A 46 13.53 -18.76 -9.92
C SER A 46 13.50 -20.27 -9.67
N ARG A 47 12.66 -21.03 -10.40
CA ARG A 47 12.63 -22.50 -10.32
C ARG A 47 13.90 -23.12 -10.90
N LEU A 48 14.38 -22.62 -12.03
CA LEU A 48 15.65 -23.05 -12.64
C LEU A 48 16.85 -22.77 -11.72
N MET A 49 16.89 -21.60 -11.08
CA MET A 49 17.92 -21.23 -10.11
C MET A 49 18.00 -22.20 -8.93
N ARG A 50 16.84 -22.65 -8.43
CA ARG A 50 16.76 -23.61 -7.31
C ARG A 50 17.30 -25.01 -7.64
N HIS A 51 17.38 -25.38 -8.91
CA HIS A 51 17.94 -26.66 -9.35
C HIS A 51 19.43 -26.59 -9.71
N LEU A 52 19.97 -25.40 -9.97
CA LEU A 52 21.35 -25.21 -10.42
C LEU A 52 22.33 -24.82 -9.30
N ILE A 53 21.83 -24.42 -8.13
CA ILE A 53 22.66 -24.13 -6.96
C ILE A 53 22.69 -25.39 -6.08
N PRO A 54 23.85 -26.06 -5.90
CA PRO A 54 23.96 -27.17 -4.96
C PRO A 54 23.66 -26.65 -3.55
N SER A 55 22.61 -27.17 -2.93
CA SER A 55 22.26 -26.85 -1.54
C SER A 55 23.32 -27.42 -0.60
N ASN A 56 24.33 -26.63 -0.27
CA ASN A 56 25.05 -26.80 1.00
C ASN A 56 24.13 -26.30 2.13
N ARG A 57 23.18 -27.15 2.51
CA ARG A 57 22.36 -26.95 3.71
C ARG A 57 23.18 -27.36 4.93
N VAL A 58 23.81 -26.39 5.58
CA VAL A 58 24.01 -26.49 7.02
C VAL A 58 22.61 -26.36 7.64
N SER A 59 22.09 -27.48 8.12
CA SER A 59 20.78 -27.55 8.75
C SER A 59 20.91 -27.10 10.19
N TYR A 60 20.41 -25.92 10.52
CA TYR A 60 20.08 -25.59 11.91
C TYR A 60 18.66 -26.09 12.20
N PRO A 61 18.42 -26.74 13.36
CA PRO A 61 17.09 -27.20 13.71
C PRO A 61 16.19 -25.99 13.95
N LEU A 62 15.22 -25.77 13.06
CA LEU A 62 14.13 -24.83 13.23
C LEU A 62 13.15 -25.40 14.27
N ALA A 63 13.03 -24.74 15.41
CA ALA A 63 11.96 -24.96 16.36
C ALA A 63 10.60 -24.65 15.69
N ARG A 64 9.73 -25.65 15.73
CA ARG A 64 8.36 -25.65 15.20
C ARG A 64 7.48 -24.82 16.14
N THR A 65 6.77 -23.83 15.59
CA THR A 65 5.52 -23.26 16.12
C THR A 65 5.42 -23.17 17.64
N GLY A 66 6.13 -22.22 18.23
CA GLY A 66 5.87 -21.65 19.54
C GLY A 66 6.17 -20.16 19.45
N ASN A 67 5.58 -19.34 20.31
CA ASN A 67 5.91 -17.91 20.45
C ASN A 67 7.41 -17.67 20.21
N PRO A 68 7.81 -16.53 19.61
CA PRO A 68 9.18 -16.05 19.77
C PRO A 68 9.34 -15.67 21.24
N ALA A 69 9.46 -16.67 22.11
CA ALA A 69 10.12 -16.53 23.38
C ALA A 69 11.56 -16.23 23.02
N MET A 70 11.82 -14.94 22.86
CA MET A 70 13.15 -14.36 22.99
C MET A 70 13.70 -15.00 24.26
N SER A 71 14.59 -15.98 24.12
CA SER A 71 15.32 -16.51 25.26
C SER A 71 16.21 -15.35 25.68
N ILE A 72 15.69 -14.53 26.59
CA ILE A 72 16.50 -13.66 27.42
C ILE A 72 17.42 -14.65 28.13
N SER A 73 18.64 -14.81 27.60
CA SER A 73 19.64 -15.59 28.27
C SER A 73 19.85 -14.89 29.60
N THR A 74 19.42 -15.54 30.68
CA THR A 74 19.94 -15.28 32.01
C THR A 74 21.44 -15.56 31.92
N TYR A 75 22.20 -14.51 31.59
CA TYR A 75 23.65 -14.55 31.50
C TYR A 75 24.19 -15.01 32.85
N SER A 76 25.11 -15.98 32.81
CA SER A 76 25.79 -16.54 33.98
C SER A 76 26.46 -15.45 34.81
N ASP A 77 26.37 -15.57 36.14
CA ASP A 77 26.89 -14.62 37.14
C ASP A 77 28.40 -14.31 37.02
N GLU A 78 29.17 -15.08 36.24
CA GLU A 78 30.62 -14.91 36.07
C GLU A 78 31.06 -13.75 35.15
N TYR A 79 30.14 -13.00 34.54
CA TYR A 79 30.47 -11.81 33.72
C TYR A 79 30.32 -10.45 34.44
N GLN A 80 30.06 -10.43 35.76
CA GLN A 80 29.69 -9.19 36.46
C GLN A 80 30.85 -8.27 36.88
N GLU A 81 32.12 -8.70 36.87
CA GLU A 81 33.19 -7.94 37.55
C GLU A 81 34.10 -7.08 36.65
N GLN A 82 33.90 -7.06 35.32
CA GLN A 82 34.75 -6.24 34.42
C GLN A 82 34.01 -5.21 33.55
N ASP A 83 32.68 -5.13 33.60
CA ASP A 83 31.89 -4.20 32.77
C ASP A 83 31.67 -2.85 33.47
N PHE A 84 32.74 -2.06 33.60
CA PHE A 84 32.62 -0.61 33.66
C PHE A 84 32.31 -0.10 32.26
N ASP A 85 31.04 -0.13 31.82
CA ASP A 85 30.49 0.89 30.92
C ASP A 85 28.97 0.75 30.69
N GLY A 86 28.22 1.67 31.31
CA GLY A 86 27.01 2.27 30.74
C GLY A 86 25.86 1.35 30.35
N PHE A 87 25.19 0.71 31.31
CA PHE A 87 23.82 0.24 31.10
C PHE A 87 22.81 1.22 31.67
N VAL A 88 21.67 1.35 31.00
CA VAL A 88 20.49 2.06 31.50
C VAL A 88 19.39 1.03 31.71
N VAL A 89 18.69 1.15 32.84
CA VAL A 89 17.52 0.30 33.15
C VAL A 89 16.27 1.08 32.81
N PHE A 90 15.44 0.53 31.92
CA PHE A 90 14.09 1.01 31.65
C PHE A 90 13.09 0.17 32.44
N GLU A 91 12.08 0.81 33.00
CA GLU A 91 10.95 0.12 33.63
C GLU A 91 9.69 0.33 32.78
N VAL A 92 9.09 -0.76 32.30
CA VAL A 92 7.92 -0.76 31.40
C VAL A 92 6.94 -1.79 31.94
N GLU A 93 5.73 -1.39 32.33
CA GLU A 93 4.72 -2.29 32.93
C GLU A 93 5.26 -3.18 34.08
N LYS A 94 6.11 -2.62 34.96
CA LYS A 94 6.79 -3.32 36.06
C LYS A 94 7.84 -4.36 35.61
N MET A 95 8.18 -4.39 34.32
CA MET A 95 9.30 -5.18 33.80
C MET A 95 10.52 -4.28 33.64
N SER A 96 11.68 -4.77 34.08
CA SER A 96 12.95 -4.07 33.91
C SER A 96 13.67 -4.56 32.65
N PHE A 97 14.15 -3.62 31.86
CA PHE A 97 14.91 -3.85 30.64
C PHE A 97 16.28 -3.19 30.76
N LYS A 98 17.34 -3.99 30.78
CA LYS A 98 18.73 -3.49 30.83
C LYS A 98 19.23 -3.29 29.40
N VAL A 99 19.51 -2.05 29.02
CA VAL A 99 19.93 -1.66 27.66
C VAL A 99 21.28 -0.98 27.73
N HIS A 100 22.18 -1.36 26.83
CA HIS A 100 23.51 -0.76 26.78
C HIS A 100 23.45 0.66 26.18
N VAL A 101 24.09 1.63 26.82
CA VAL A 101 24.09 3.06 26.45
C VAL A 101 24.64 3.28 25.04
N SER A 102 25.57 2.45 24.57
CA SER A 102 26.08 2.56 23.19
C SER A 102 24.99 2.39 22.13
N LEU A 103 24.00 1.50 22.35
CA LEU A 103 22.88 1.32 21.43
C LEU A 103 21.97 2.55 21.40
N LEU A 104 21.76 3.17 22.57
CA LEU A 104 20.96 4.38 22.68
C LEU A 104 21.66 5.59 22.04
N ARG A 105 22.99 5.69 22.22
CA ARG A 105 23.81 6.76 21.62
C ARG A 105 23.88 6.67 20.10
N LEU A 106 23.90 5.45 19.55
CA LEU A 106 23.94 5.24 18.09
C LEU A 106 22.73 5.89 17.40
N GLU A 107 21.56 5.79 18.02
CA GLU A 107 20.30 6.35 17.50
C GLU A 107 20.05 7.80 17.94
N ALA A 108 21.06 8.45 18.52
CA ALA A 108 20.96 9.78 19.09
C ALA A 108 19.78 9.92 20.07
N TRP A 109 19.47 8.86 20.84
CA TRP A 109 18.54 8.97 21.95
C TRP A 109 19.17 9.89 22.98
N SER A 110 18.73 11.15 22.97
CA SER A 110 18.96 12.07 24.07
C SER A 110 17.73 12.03 24.96
N PRO A 111 17.82 11.55 26.21
CA PRO A 111 16.79 11.79 27.20
C PRO A 111 16.80 13.30 27.55
N ALA A 112 16.57 14.18 26.58
CA ALA A 112 16.74 15.62 26.75
C ALA A 112 15.71 16.22 27.73
N ASP A 113 14.60 15.50 27.96
CA ASP A 113 13.53 15.88 28.88
C ASP A 113 13.50 15.05 30.17
N SER A 114 14.34 14.02 30.29
CA SER A 114 14.45 13.19 31.50
C SER A 114 15.80 13.51 32.10
N ALA A 115 15.81 14.17 33.27
CA ALA A 115 17.00 14.61 34.02
C ALA A 115 18.26 13.84 33.62
N GLU A 116 19.32 14.56 33.18
CA GLU A 116 20.59 13.94 32.77
C GLU A 116 20.88 12.77 33.70
N PRO A 117 21.06 11.54 33.17
CA PRO A 117 21.23 10.36 34.02
C PRO A 117 22.37 10.67 34.97
N GLU A 118 22.06 10.80 36.26
CA GLU A 118 23.05 11.10 37.28
C GLU A 118 24.18 10.10 37.08
N ARG A 119 25.37 10.64 36.79
CA ARG A 119 26.52 9.83 36.41
C ARG A 119 26.73 8.81 37.50
N TYR A 120 26.72 7.54 37.10
CA TYR A 120 26.88 6.40 37.99
C TYR A 120 28.05 6.65 38.96
N SER A 121 27.74 6.86 40.24
CA SER A 121 28.77 6.87 41.28
C SER A 121 29.15 5.42 41.53
N PRO A 122 30.43 5.03 41.35
CA PRO A 122 30.85 3.63 41.49
C PRO A 122 30.61 3.04 42.88
N ASP A 123 30.34 3.86 43.89
CA ASP A 123 30.09 3.42 45.27
C ASP A 123 28.62 3.10 45.60
N GLU A 124 27.65 3.52 44.77
CA GLU A 124 26.23 3.17 44.98
C GLU A 124 25.82 1.97 44.12
N LYS A 125 25.72 0.80 44.77
CA LYS A 125 25.28 -0.49 44.17
C LYS A 125 23.85 -0.49 43.61
N VAL A 126 23.14 0.63 43.65
CA VAL A 126 21.75 0.75 43.17
C VAL A 126 21.74 1.84 42.11
N SER A 127 21.50 1.47 40.85
CA SER A 127 21.20 2.42 39.78
C SER A 127 20.07 3.36 40.27
N PRO A 128 20.33 4.67 40.42
CA PRO A 128 19.46 5.52 41.22
C PRO A 128 18.33 6.07 40.35
N ASN A 129 17.40 5.20 39.93
CA ASN A 129 16.11 5.48 39.25
C ASN A 129 16.05 4.90 37.82
N PRO A 130 15.29 3.81 37.59
CA PRO A 130 15.03 3.33 36.22
C PRO A 130 14.22 4.37 35.43
N ILE A 131 14.46 4.44 34.12
CA ILE A 131 13.66 5.28 33.22
C ILE A 131 12.30 4.61 33.02
N VAL A 132 11.27 5.16 33.66
CA VAL A 132 9.91 4.62 33.56
C VAL A 132 9.28 5.05 32.24
N LEU A 133 8.86 4.07 31.43
CA LEU A 133 8.13 4.31 30.18
C LEU A 133 6.66 3.89 30.34
N LEU A 134 5.77 4.69 29.75
CA LEU A 134 4.32 4.43 29.75
C LEU A 134 3.86 3.48 28.63
N ASP A 135 4.80 2.94 27.86
CA ASP A 135 4.53 2.02 26.76
C ASP A 135 4.26 0.59 27.28
N THR A 136 3.77 -0.30 26.42
CA THR A 136 3.64 -1.71 26.79
C THR A 136 5.00 -2.39 26.71
N ALA A 137 5.22 -3.41 27.55
CA ALA A 137 6.46 -4.19 27.52
C ALA A 137 6.69 -4.85 26.16
N GLU A 138 5.61 -5.23 25.47
CA GLU A 138 5.67 -5.79 24.11
C GLU A 138 6.12 -4.77 23.06
N ASN A 139 5.59 -3.56 23.08
CA ASN A 139 6.03 -2.49 22.17
C ASN A 139 7.50 -2.15 22.39
N PHE A 140 7.92 -2.11 23.66
CA PHE A 140 9.32 -1.86 23.99
C PHE A 140 10.24 -3.01 23.55
N ARG A 141 9.80 -4.28 23.64
CA ARG A 141 10.56 -5.43 23.10
C ARG A 141 10.77 -5.33 21.59
N TYR A 142 9.75 -4.96 20.82
CA TYR A 142 9.90 -4.77 19.38
C TYR A 142 10.86 -3.62 19.04
N PHE A 143 10.79 -2.55 19.82
CA PHE A 143 11.72 -1.45 19.71
C PHE A 143 13.18 -1.88 19.99
N LEU A 144 13.43 -2.61 21.08
CA LEU A 144 14.76 -3.14 21.41
C LEU A 144 15.26 -4.14 20.36
N TRP A 145 14.35 -4.96 19.82
CA TRP A 145 14.68 -5.86 18.73
C TRP A 145 15.18 -5.08 17.50
N ASP A 146 14.53 -3.98 17.11
CA ASP A 146 14.96 -3.16 15.97
C ASP A 146 16.30 -2.44 16.21
N LEU A 147 16.61 -2.07 17.46
CA LEU A 147 17.93 -1.52 17.82
C LEU A 147 19.06 -2.54 17.68
N GLN A 148 18.76 -3.82 17.90
CA GLN A 148 19.75 -4.90 17.87
C GLN A 148 19.77 -5.66 16.54
N ALA A 149 18.69 -5.57 15.76
CA ALA A 149 18.52 -6.32 14.53
C ALA A 149 19.57 -5.92 13.50
N PHE A 150 20.18 -6.92 12.87
CA PHE A 150 21.09 -6.67 11.77
C PHE A 150 20.32 -6.22 10.52
N PRO A 151 20.91 -5.41 9.64
CA PRO A 151 20.24 -4.96 8.41
C PRO A 151 19.65 -6.10 7.57
N HIS A 152 20.30 -7.27 7.54
CA HIS A 152 19.81 -8.42 6.78
C HIS A 152 18.58 -9.08 7.40
N GLU A 153 18.41 -9.00 8.73
CA GLU A 153 17.20 -9.49 9.41
C GLU A 153 16.01 -8.60 9.07
N LEU A 154 16.25 -7.29 8.97
CA LEU A 154 15.27 -6.32 8.48
C LEU A 154 14.95 -6.54 6.99
N SER A 155 15.95 -6.84 6.15
CA SER A 155 15.72 -7.18 4.74
C SER A 155 14.91 -8.47 4.56
N ARG A 156 15.06 -9.47 5.43
CA ARG A 156 14.23 -10.69 5.38
C ARG A 156 12.74 -10.42 5.59
N LEU A 157 12.40 -9.34 6.28
CA LEU A 157 11.02 -8.86 6.39
C LEU A 157 10.49 -8.30 5.07
N GLU A 158 11.37 -7.78 4.22
CA GLU A 158 11.04 -7.22 2.91
C GLU A 158 10.86 -8.31 1.82
N ASP A 159 11.48 -9.48 2.00
CA ASP A 159 11.55 -10.58 1.01
C ASP A 159 10.22 -11.31 0.72
N GLY A 160 9.08 -10.78 1.16
CA GLY A 160 7.80 -11.14 0.53
C GLY A 160 7.18 -12.48 0.95
N ASN A 161 7.79 -13.21 1.89
CA ASN A 161 7.33 -14.54 2.32
C ASN A 161 6.15 -14.42 3.30
N SER A 162 5.22 -15.36 3.26
CA SER A 162 3.84 -15.33 3.83
C SER A 162 3.62 -14.86 5.27
N ASP A 163 4.66 -14.57 6.06
CA ASP A 163 4.55 -14.03 7.40
C ASP A 163 4.56 -12.48 7.46
N ILE A 164 4.58 -11.77 6.32
CA ILE A 164 4.68 -10.30 6.30
C ILE A 164 3.57 -9.59 7.10
N ILE A 165 2.36 -10.17 7.17
CA ILE A 165 1.27 -9.57 7.97
C ILE A 165 1.64 -9.54 9.46
N LYS A 166 2.37 -10.54 9.97
CA LYS A 166 2.85 -10.58 11.35
C LYS A 166 3.95 -9.55 11.64
N VAL A 167 4.57 -9.03 10.59
CA VAL A 167 5.65 -8.04 10.68
C VAL A 167 5.10 -6.61 10.72
N LEU A 168 3.90 -6.39 10.19
CA LEU A 168 3.31 -5.07 10.13
C LEU A 168 3.09 -4.45 11.52
N ASP A 169 2.58 -5.22 12.48
CA ASP A 169 2.35 -4.71 13.84
C ASP A 169 3.67 -4.33 14.55
N PRO A 170 4.73 -5.16 14.53
CA PRO A 170 6.06 -4.75 14.98
C PRO A 170 6.57 -3.47 14.32
N LEU A 171 6.47 -3.35 12.99
CA LEU A 171 6.92 -2.13 12.27
C LEU A 171 6.13 -0.88 12.66
N LEU A 172 4.81 -1.01 12.84
CA LEU A 172 3.96 0.08 13.32
C LEU A 172 4.32 0.47 14.76
N ASN A 173 4.55 -0.51 15.64
CA ASN A 173 4.99 -0.29 17.02
C ASN A 173 6.33 0.45 17.06
N ILE A 174 7.32 0.00 16.27
CA ILE A 174 8.64 0.66 16.16
C ILE A 174 8.48 2.09 15.66
N THR A 175 7.65 2.31 14.63
CA THR A 175 7.42 3.65 14.07
C THR A 175 6.78 4.59 15.09
N GLU A 176 5.76 4.13 15.81
CA GLU A 176 5.07 4.91 16.85
C GLU A 176 6.01 5.23 18.02
N MET A 177 6.81 4.25 18.47
CA MET A 177 7.82 4.44 19.52
C MET A 177 8.91 5.43 19.09
N ALA A 178 9.47 5.26 17.89
CA ALA A 178 10.50 6.14 17.36
C ALA A 178 10.00 7.58 17.23
N SER A 179 8.75 7.77 16.77
CA SER A 179 8.12 9.08 16.67
C SER A 179 7.90 9.70 18.07
N LYS A 180 7.35 8.92 19.02
CA LYS A 180 7.09 9.36 20.41
C LYS A 180 8.36 9.83 21.10
N HIS A 181 9.46 9.09 20.94
CA HIS A 181 10.76 9.38 21.56
C HIS A 181 11.70 10.21 20.68
N ARG A 182 11.19 10.76 19.56
CA ARG A 182 11.92 11.64 18.62
C ARG A 182 13.22 11.04 18.07
N LEU A 183 13.23 9.73 17.85
CA LEU A 183 14.36 8.98 17.29
C LEU A 183 14.32 9.04 15.76
N ALA A 184 14.70 10.19 15.21
CA ALA A 184 14.53 10.50 13.78
C ALA A 184 15.18 9.47 12.81
N PRO A 185 16.41 8.95 13.04
CA PRO A 185 16.99 7.95 12.14
C PRO A 185 16.19 6.65 12.11
N LEU A 186 15.77 6.20 13.29
CA LEU A 186 14.96 5.00 13.48
C LEU A 186 13.57 5.15 12.87
N GLU A 187 12.90 6.29 13.10
CA GLU A 187 11.60 6.60 12.51
C GLU A 187 11.70 6.60 10.97
N ALA A 188 12.71 7.27 10.41
CA ALA A 188 12.93 7.30 8.96
C ALA A 188 13.24 5.90 8.37
N ARG A 189 13.89 5.01 9.12
CA ARG A 189 14.11 3.61 8.74
C ARG A 189 12.78 2.85 8.74
N ALA A 190 12.04 2.88 9.85
CA ALA A 190 10.77 2.17 9.98
C ALA A 190 9.72 2.63 8.94
N LEU A 191 9.64 3.95 8.67
CA LEU A 191 8.75 4.49 7.62
C LEU A 191 9.14 4.05 6.21
N ARG A 192 10.44 3.87 5.92
CA ARG A 192 10.88 3.28 4.65
C ARG A 192 10.42 1.84 4.54
N SER A 193 10.59 1.03 5.58
CA SER A 193 10.13 -0.36 5.60
C SER A 193 8.60 -0.46 5.43
N LEU A 194 7.84 0.39 6.14
CA LEU A 194 6.38 0.51 5.96
C LEU A 194 6.02 0.89 4.52
N ARG A 195 6.77 1.79 3.88
CA ARG A 195 6.51 2.16 2.47
C ARG A 195 6.71 0.97 1.54
N HIS A 196 7.77 0.17 1.73
CA HIS A 196 7.96 -1.06 0.95
C HIS A 196 6.80 -2.04 1.18
N PHE A 197 6.34 -2.19 2.43
CA PHE A 197 5.18 -3.01 2.75
C PHE A 197 3.89 -2.53 2.06
N VAL A 198 3.61 -1.23 2.06
CA VAL A 198 2.41 -0.63 1.43
C VAL A 198 2.37 -0.87 -0.08
N LEU A 199 3.54 -0.85 -0.72
CA LEU A 199 3.69 -1.16 -2.14
C LEU A 199 3.52 -2.65 -2.44
N SER A 200 3.68 -3.52 -1.43
CA SER A 200 3.44 -4.95 -1.56
C SER A 200 1.94 -5.27 -1.80
N PRO A 201 1.62 -6.40 -2.44
CA PRO A 201 0.23 -6.84 -2.63
C PRO A 201 -0.48 -7.15 -1.30
N TYR A 202 0.27 -7.50 -0.26
CA TYR A 202 -0.24 -7.96 1.04
C TYR A 202 -0.82 -6.84 1.91
N PHE A 203 -0.45 -5.58 1.65
CA PHE A 203 -0.99 -4.43 2.40
C PHE A 203 -2.53 -4.38 2.36
N LEU A 204 -3.15 -4.79 1.26
CA LEU A 204 -4.62 -4.80 1.14
C LEU A 204 -5.29 -5.92 1.96
N ALA A 205 -4.53 -6.90 2.42
CA ALA A 205 -5.01 -7.95 3.32
C ALA A 205 -4.81 -7.56 4.80
N ALA A 206 -4.15 -6.44 5.09
CA ALA A 206 -4.03 -5.92 6.44
C ALA A 206 -5.40 -5.50 6.99
N SER A 207 -5.54 -5.56 8.31
CA SER A 207 -6.77 -5.16 8.99
C SER A 207 -7.04 -3.66 8.86
N PRO A 208 -8.29 -3.21 8.97
CA PRO A 208 -8.61 -1.77 8.97
C PRO A 208 -7.88 -0.99 10.08
N ALA A 209 -7.67 -1.60 11.24
CA ALA A 209 -6.88 -1.02 12.33
C ALA A 209 -5.43 -0.75 11.90
N GLN A 210 -4.81 -1.71 11.19
CA GLN A 210 -3.47 -1.54 10.65
C GLN A 210 -3.41 -0.47 9.54
N HIS A 211 -4.44 -0.37 8.70
CA HIS A 211 -4.54 0.73 7.71
C HIS A 211 -4.60 2.10 8.41
N CYS A 212 -5.40 2.22 9.47
CA CYS A 212 -5.49 3.44 10.27
C CYS A 212 -4.17 3.81 10.94
N ARG A 213 -3.48 2.84 11.56
CA ARG A 213 -2.17 3.06 12.17
C ARG A 213 -1.12 3.45 11.15
N THR A 214 -1.10 2.81 9.98
CA THR A 214 -0.18 3.17 8.89
C THR A 214 -0.42 4.61 8.40
N LEU A 215 -1.69 5.01 8.23
CA LEU A 215 -2.04 6.39 7.90
C LEU A 215 -1.58 7.36 8.99
N ARG A 216 -1.87 7.07 10.26
CA ARG A 216 -1.46 7.89 11.41
C ARG A 216 0.06 8.06 11.47
N ALA A 217 0.82 6.98 11.28
CA ALA A 217 2.28 7.04 11.21
C ALA A 217 2.74 7.99 10.10
N ALA A 218 2.14 7.90 8.90
CA ALA A 218 2.47 8.76 7.77
C ALA A 218 2.04 10.23 7.96
N THR A 219 0.97 10.49 8.72
CA THR A 219 0.46 11.84 8.99
C THR A 219 1.13 12.50 10.20
N CYS A 220 1.47 11.76 11.25
CA CYS A 220 2.04 12.34 12.47
C CYS A 220 3.55 12.52 12.39
N SER A 221 4.24 11.76 11.54
CA SER A 221 5.70 11.83 11.39
C SER A 221 6.17 13.15 10.77
N THR A 222 7.28 13.68 11.28
CA THR A 222 8.01 14.83 10.71
C THR A 222 9.12 14.40 9.73
N SER A 223 9.40 13.10 9.62
CA SER A 223 10.39 12.54 8.71
C SER A 223 10.14 12.94 7.23
N PRO A 224 11.19 13.24 6.43
CA PRO A 224 11.06 13.54 5.00
C PRO A 224 10.52 12.36 4.17
N VAL A 225 10.51 11.14 4.73
CA VAL A 225 9.95 9.95 4.08
C VAL A 225 8.41 9.92 4.16
N ALA A 226 7.83 10.57 5.17
CA ALA A 226 6.41 10.50 5.49
C ALA A 226 5.48 10.95 4.34
N PRO A 227 5.77 12.04 3.59
CA PRO A 227 4.91 12.43 2.45
C PRO A 227 4.88 11.39 1.32
N ALA A 228 5.97 10.67 1.09
CA ALA A 228 6.01 9.62 0.08
C ALA A 228 5.22 8.38 0.54
N LEU A 229 5.31 8.02 1.82
CA LEU A 229 4.50 6.97 2.43
C LEU A 229 3.01 7.34 2.38
N LEU A 230 2.65 8.55 2.80
CA LEU A 230 1.28 9.05 2.83
C LEU A 230 0.61 8.96 1.45
N ARG A 231 1.30 9.40 0.39
CA ARG A 231 0.81 9.27 -0.99
C ARG A 231 0.62 7.82 -1.41
N ALA A 232 1.57 6.94 -1.07
CA ALA A 232 1.49 5.52 -1.40
C ALA A 232 0.30 4.84 -0.69
N VAL A 233 0.15 5.07 0.62
CA VAL A 233 -0.95 4.53 1.43
C VAL A 233 -2.29 5.05 0.93
N SER A 234 -2.40 6.38 0.73
CA SER A 234 -3.63 7.01 0.25
C SER A 234 -4.06 6.44 -1.09
N ARG A 235 -3.15 6.34 -2.08
CA ARG A 235 -3.46 5.76 -3.38
C ARG A 235 -3.92 4.30 -3.27
N ARG A 236 -3.24 3.49 -2.46
CA ARG A 236 -3.56 2.06 -2.28
C ARG A 236 -4.93 1.88 -1.62
N LEU A 237 -5.20 2.65 -0.56
CA LEU A 237 -6.48 2.62 0.16
C LEU A 237 -7.62 3.19 -0.69
N THR A 238 -7.42 4.27 -1.44
CA THR A 238 -8.43 4.81 -2.37
C THR A 238 -8.88 3.74 -3.36
N HIS A 239 -7.94 3.07 -4.03
CA HIS A 239 -8.30 1.98 -4.94
C HIS A 239 -8.98 0.79 -4.23
N HIS A 240 -8.68 0.56 -2.95
CA HIS A 240 -9.28 -0.52 -2.17
C HIS A 240 -10.71 -0.19 -1.72
N ILE A 241 -10.93 1.02 -1.17
CA ILE A 241 -12.23 1.55 -0.73
C ILE A 241 -13.23 1.58 -1.89
N LEU A 242 -12.76 1.92 -3.09
CA LEU A 242 -13.60 1.98 -4.30
C LEU A 242 -13.92 0.59 -4.89
N ARG A 243 -13.43 -0.51 -4.29
CA ARG A 243 -13.88 -1.87 -4.64
C ARG A 243 -15.25 -2.15 -4.01
N ARG A 244 -16.08 -2.91 -4.71
CA ARG A 244 -17.50 -3.15 -4.34
C ARG A 244 -17.66 -3.86 -2.99
N ASP A 245 -16.63 -4.57 -2.53
CA ASP A 245 -16.72 -5.45 -1.36
C ASP A 245 -16.06 -4.85 -0.11
N PHE A 246 -15.51 -3.64 -0.20
CA PHE A 246 -14.90 -2.99 0.95
C PHE A 246 -15.96 -2.27 1.79
N ALA A 247 -16.06 -2.67 3.06
CA ALA A 247 -16.79 -1.95 4.08
C ALA A 247 -15.82 -0.95 4.72
N VAL A 248 -16.15 0.34 4.65
CA VAL A 248 -15.32 1.38 5.27
C VAL A 248 -15.45 1.27 6.78
N ASP A 249 -14.33 1.03 7.45
CA ASP A 249 -14.26 0.99 8.90
C ASP A 249 -14.56 2.38 9.50
N PRO A 250 -15.37 2.48 10.58
CA PRO A 250 -15.70 3.76 11.21
C PRO A 250 -14.49 4.54 11.72
N ALA A 251 -13.44 3.87 12.21
CA ALA A 251 -12.22 4.52 12.68
C ALA A 251 -11.43 5.12 11.50
N LEU A 252 -11.40 4.42 10.36
CA LEU A 252 -10.81 4.94 9.13
C LEU A 252 -11.58 6.16 8.61
N ALA A 253 -12.92 6.06 8.58
CA ALA A 253 -13.78 7.17 8.15
C ALA A 253 -13.58 8.39 9.06
N SER A 254 -13.53 8.19 10.39
CA SER A 254 -13.26 9.26 11.34
C SER A 254 -11.89 9.89 11.10
N LEU A 255 -10.82 9.09 10.98
CA LEU A 255 -9.47 9.61 10.72
C LEU A 255 -9.41 10.47 9.45
N VAL A 256 -10.01 9.99 8.36
CA VAL A 256 -10.01 10.67 7.05
C VAL A 256 -10.81 11.97 7.07
N THR A 257 -11.90 12.04 7.84
CA THR A 257 -12.71 13.26 7.94
C THR A 257 -11.98 14.38 8.69
N HIS A 258 -11.17 14.05 9.71
CA HIS A 258 -10.54 15.04 10.57
C HIS A 258 -9.14 15.51 10.10
N ASP A 259 -8.42 14.74 9.27
CA ASP A 259 -7.11 15.15 8.76
C ASP A 259 -7.21 15.76 7.35
N PRO A 260 -6.92 17.06 7.17
CA PRO A 260 -7.02 17.74 5.87
C PRO A 260 -6.04 17.20 4.82
N ARG A 261 -4.94 16.54 5.24
CA ARG A 261 -3.95 15.96 4.31
C ARG A 261 -4.47 14.69 3.62
N LEU A 262 -5.59 14.15 4.10
CA LEU A 262 -6.24 12.95 3.56
C LEU A 262 -7.38 13.30 2.58
N GLN A 263 -7.36 14.49 1.97
CA GLN A 263 -8.40 14.97 1.05
C GLN A 263 -8.75 13.97 -0.07
N SER A 264 -7.76 13.32 -0.67
CA SER A 264 -7.98 12.32 -1.73
C SER A 264 -8.71 11.07 -1.23
N LEU A 265 -8.40 10.62 0.00
CA LEU A 265 -9.13 9.53 0.65
C LEU A 265 -10.53 9.95 1.07
N ARG A 266 -10.70 11.21 1.50
CA ARG A 266 -11.99 11.77 1.92
C ARG A 266 -13.01 11.68 0.78
N GLY A 267 -12.63 12.07 -0.44
CA GLY A 267 -13.49 11.90 -1.61
C GLY A 267 -13.92 10.44 -1.83
N ALA A 268 -12.99 9.49 -1.71
CA ALA A 268 -13.29 8.07 -1.88
C ALA A 268 -14.19 7.49 -0.78
N VAL A 269 -13.97 7.87 0.48
CA VAL A 269 -14.81 7.47 1.62
C VAL A 269 -16.23 8.03 1.47
N SER A 270 -16.36 9.34 1.18
CA SER A 270 -17.65 9.99 0.98
C SER A 270 -18.41 9.42 -0.22
N TYR A 271 -17.71 9.16 -1.33
CA TYR A 271 -18.29 8.46 -2.49
C TYR A 271 -18.83 7.10 -2.08
N ARG A 272 -18.05 6.30 -1.35
CA ARG A 272 -18.47 4.96 -0.93
C ARG A 272 -19.68 5.01 0.02
N ALA A 273 -19.70 5.97 0.93
CA ALA A 273 -20.83 6.20 1.83
C ALA A 273 -22.10 6.59 1.05
N LEU A 274 -21.98 7.49 0.07
CA LEU A 274 -23.09 7.89 -0.81
C LEU A 274 -23.68 6.69 -1.58
N ILE A 275 -22.82 5.89 -2.22
CA ILE A 275 -23.27 4.71 -2.97
C ILE A 275 -23.93 3.69 -2.04
N ALA A 276 -23.40 3.48 -0.84
CA ALA A 276 -24.00 2.57 0.14
C ALA A 276 -25.37 3.07 0.64
N LEU A 277 -25.54 4.39 0.81
CA LEU A 277 -26.83 4.98 1.16
C LEU A 277 -27.85 4.79 0.03
N GLU A 278 -27.47 5.06 -1.22
CA GLU A 278 -28.37 4.91 -2.36
C GLU A 278 -28.80 3.44 -2.57
N GLN A 279 -27.90 2.48 -2.32
CA GLN A 279 -28.22 1.05 -2.41
C GLN A 279 -29.28 0.59 -1.41
N ARG A 280 -29.42 1.29 -0.27
CA ARG A 280 -30.40 1.01 0.79
C ARG A 280 -31.76 1.65 0.54
N LEU A 281 -31.90 2.53 -0.45
CA LEU A 281 -33.18 3.15 -0.76
C LEU A 281 -34.15 2.11 -1.35
N PRO A 282 -35.40 2.01 -0.83
CA PRO A 282 -36.38 1.03 -1.28
C PRO A 282 -36.89 1.34 -2.70
N ASP A 283 -36.99 2.64 -3.04
CA ASP A 283 -37.39 3.11 -4.37
C ASP A 283 -36.20 3.73 -5.09
N ARG A 284 -35.64 2.97 -6.05
CA ARG A 284 -34.53 3.41 -6.90
C ARG A 284 -34.99 4.17 -8.14
N THR A 285 -36.31 4.27 -8.36
CA THR A 285 -36.89 4.90 -9.55
C THR A 285 -37.24 6.37 -9.32
N ALA A 286 -37.28 6.82 -8.06
CA ALA A 286 -37.50 8.21 -7.72
C ALA A 286 -36.43 9.13 -8.34
N LEU A 287 -36.89 10.20 -9.01
CA LEU A 287 -36.04 11.20 -9.67
C LEU A 287 -35.13 11.96 -8.70
N GLN A 288 -35.47 11.99 -7.41
CA GLN A 288 -34.67 12.61 -6.36
C GLN A 288 -34.52 11.63 -5.19
N PRO A 289 -33.29 11.21 -4.85
CA PRO A 289 -33.08 10.39 -3.69
C PRO A 289 -33.37 11.20 -2.42
N VAL A 290 -34.34 10.75 -1.63
CA VAL A 290 -34.54 11.28 -0.28
C VAL A 290 -33.65 10.47 0.66
N PHE A 291 -32.48 11.01 1.00
CA PHE A 291 -31.62 10.36 1.99
C PHE A 291 -32.27 10.40 3.38
N PRO A 292 -32.49 9.24 4.02
CA PRO A 292 -33.20 9.16 5.28
C PRO A 292 -32.44 9.91 6.38
N ARG A 293 -33.18 10.47 7.34
CA ARG A 293 -32.63 10.99 8.60
C ARG A 293 -32.25 9.82 9.50
N THR A 294 -31.28 9.01 9.09
CA THR A 294 -30.75 7.95 9.93
C THR A 294 -29.99 8.56 11.10
N ALA A 295 -30.12 7.93 12.28
CA ALA A 295 -29.36 8.33 13.46
C ALA A 295 -27.85 8.43 13.12
N GLY A 296 -27.28 9.62 13.22
CA GLY A 296 -25.86 9.88 13.02
C GLY A 296 -25.46 10.67 11.76
N ILE A 297 -26.39 11.01 10.85
CA ILE A 297 -26.10 11.96 9.76
C ILE A 297 -26.74 13.31 10.13
N ASP A 298 -25.90 14.32 10.38
CA ASP A 298 -26.37 15.68 10.61
C ASP A 298 -26.95 16.31 9.34
N VAL A 299 -27.63 17.45 9.49
CA VAL A 299 -28.30 18.14 8.38
C VAL A 299 -27.28 18.60 7.34
N GLU A 300 -26.11 19.06 7.78
CA GLU A 300 -25.04 19.60 6.93
C GLU A 300 -24.44 18.51 6.03
N THR A 301 -24.02 17.40 6.62
CA THR A 301 -23.53 16.20 5.92
C THR A 301 -24.57 15.71 4.93
N ARG A 302 -25.86 15.70 5.30
CA ARG A 302 -26.93 15.31 4.38
C ARG A 302 -27.03 16.25 3.17
N MET A 303 -26.93 17.56 3.38
CA MET A 303 -26.94 18.54 2.29
C MET A 303 -25.71 18.39 1.39
N CYS A 304 -24.52 18.18 1.98
CA CYS A 304 -23.29 17.90 1.25
C CYS A 304 -23.43 16.64 0.37
N LEU A 305 -24.04 15.56 0.90
CA LEU A 305 -24.27 14.33 0.14
C LEU A 305 -25.28 14.52 -1.01
N LEU A 306 -26.34 15.31 -0.82
CA LEU A 306 -27.29 15.64 -1.88
C LEU A 306 -26.63 16.46 -3.00
N ALA A 307 -25.83 17.46 -2.62
CA ALA A 307 -25.09 18.27 -3.59
C ALA A 307 -24.06 17.41 -4.36
N ALA A 308 -23.34 16.54 -3.65
CA ALA A 308 -22.41 15.60 -4.27
C ALA A 308 -23.12 14.63 -5.22
N HIS A 309 -24.29 14.12 -4.85
CA HIS A 309 -25.12 13.27 -5.70
C HIS A 309 -25.49 13.95 -7.01
N ALA A 310 -26.03 15.18 -6.95
CA ALA A 310 -26.36 15.96 -8.13
C ALA A 310 -25.12 16.23 -9.02
N SER A 311 -23.99 16.55 -8.39
CA SER A 311 -22.71 16.78 -9.08
C SER A 311 -22.20 15.53 -9.80
N LEU A 312 -22.32 14.36 -9.16
CA LEU A 312 -21.95 13.06 -9.75
C LEU A 312 -22.90 12.62 -10.87
N LEU A 313 -24.20 12.93 -10.78
CA LEU A 313 -25.15 12.70 -11.87
C LEU A 313 -24.79 13.56 -13.10
N ALA A 314 -24.41 14.82 -12.89
CA ALA A 314 -23.94 15.68 -13.97
C ALA A 314 -22.63 15.15 -14.59
N LEU A 315 -21.67 14.71 -13.76
CA LEU A 315 -20.45 14.05 -14.24
C LEU A 315 -20.78 12.81 -15.07
N ARG A 316 -21.69 11.96 -14.58
CA ARG A 316 -22.13 10.76 -15.27
C ARG A 316 -22.71 11.08 -16.64
N ALA A 317 -23.58 12.09 -16.73
CA ALA A 317 -24.18 12.51 -17.99
C ALA A 317 -23.11 12.98 -19.00
N ARG A 318 -22.09 13.72 -18.56
CA ARG A 318 -20.96 14.13 -19.41
C ARG A 318 -20.15 12.94 -19.92
N VAL A 319 -19.78 12.03 -19.03
CA VAL A 319 -19.02 10.80 -19.36
C VAL A 319 -19.81 9.89 -20.30
N GLN A 320 -21.13 9.82 -20.13
CA GLN A 320 -22.01 9.07 -21.03
C GLN A 320 -22.07 9.70 -22.42
N ALA A 321 -22.17 11.03 -22.50
CA ALA A 321 -22.39 11.75 -23.74
C ALA A 321 -21.20 11.70 -24.70
N ALA A 322 -19.97 11.68 -24.18
CA ALA A 322 -18.76 11.67 -24.98
C ALA A 322 -17.70 10.73 -24.42
N PRO A 323 -17.08 9.86 -25.25
CA PRO A 323 -15.91 9.10 -24.82
C PRO A 323 -14.72 10.02 -24.53
N PRO A 324 -13.74 9.56 -23.72
CA PRO A 324 -12.48 10.28 -23.60
C PRO A 324 -11.79 10.33 -24.97
N PRO A 325 -11.15 11.46 -25.33
CA PRO A 325 -10.50 11.62 -26.61
C PRO A 325 -9.34 10.62 -26.74
N LEU A 326 -9.15 10.10 -27.95
CA LEU A 326 -7.96 9.31 -28.23
C LEU A 326 -6.76 10.27 -28.19
N PRO A 327 -5.67 9.95 -27.46
CA PRO A 327 -4.47 10.76 -27.53
C PRO A 327 -4.05 10.83 -28.99
N GLY A 328 -4.04 12.05 -29.54
CA GLY A 328 -3.72 12.27 -30.93
C GLY A 328 -2.40 11.59 -31.26
N SER A 329 -2.33 10.96 -32.43
CA SER A 329 -1.06 10.46 -32.94
C SER A 329 -0.18 11.68 -33.24
N LEU A 330 0.51 12.18 -32.22
CA LEU A 330 1.36 13.38 -32.26
C LEU A 330 2.69 13.12 -33.01
N GLY A 331 2.79 11.98 -33.71
CA GLY A 331 3.90 11.69 -34.60
C GLY A 331 3.68 12.36 -35.96
N PRO A 332 4.56 13.26 -36.43
CA PRO A 332 4.47 13.91 -37.75
C PRO A 332 4.68 12.95 -38.96
N SER A 333 4.66 11.63 -38.73
CA SER A 333 4.96 10.60 -39.74
C SER A 333 3.70 9.92 -40.32
N HIS A 334 2.49 10.29 -39.89
CA HIS A 334 1.29 9.56 -40.32
C HIS A 334 0.59 10.22 -41.50
N THR A 335 0.87 9.69 -42.70
CA THR A 335 0.13 9.87 -43.96
C THR A 335 -1.32 9.34 -43.91
N HIS A 336 -1.91 9.12 -42.72
CA HIS A 336 -3.18 8.42 -42.53
C HIS A 336 -4.15 9.18 -41.63
N ALA A 337 -4.32 10.49 -41.82
CA ALA A 337 -5.35 11.29 -41.15
C ALA A 337 -6.76 10.66 -41.30
N HIS A 338 -7.06 10.07 -42.47
CA HIS A 338 -8.32 9.37 -42.71
C HIS A 338 -8.51 8.13 -41.82
N ALA A 339 -7.45 7.41 -41.47
CA ALA A 339 -7.53 6.24 -40.60
C ALA A 339 -7.83 6.64 -39.15
N HIS A 340 -7.33 7.80 -38.70
CA HIS A 340 -7.59 8.28 -37.34
C HIS A 340 -9.06 8.67 -37.13
N HIS A 341 -9.67 9.40 -38.08
CA HIS A 341 -11.09 9.72 -38.00
C HIS A 341 -11.98 8.45 -38.00
N ALA A 342 -11.58 7.40 -38.73
CA ALA A 342 -12.28 6.12 -38.68
C ALA A 342 -12.19 5.47 -37.28
N CYS A 343 -11.01 5.50 -36.65
CA CYS A 343 -10.83 5.05 -35.26
C CYS A 343 -11.70 5.85 -34.27
N GLU A 344 -11.73 7.19 -34.38
CA GLU A 344 -12.53 8.04 -33.48
C GLU A 344 -14.02 7.74 -33.59
N ARG A 345 -14.53 7.57 -34.81
CA ARG A 345 -15.92 7.17 -35.04
C ARG A 345 -16.23 5.81 -34.45
N ALA A 346 -15.38 4.82 -34.72
CA ALA A 346 -15.50 3.49 -34.14
C ALA A 346 -15.48 3.55 -32.59
N TRP A 347 -14.63 4.41 -32.03
CA TRP A 347 -14.53 4.59 -30.58
C TRP A 347 -15.82 5.17 -29.98
N MET A 348 -16.41 6.20 -30.60
CA MET A 348 -17.70 6.76 -30.20
C MET A 348 -18.82 5.70 -30.21
N GLU A 349 -18.88 4.88 -31.26
CA GLU A 349 -19.87 3.80 -31.37
C GLU A 349 -19.67 2.71 -30.31
N ILE A 350 -18.42 2.28 -30.10
CA ILE A 350 -18.06 1.31 -29.06
C ILE A 350 -18.44 1.84 -27.68
N TRP A 351 -18.12 3.11 -27.39
CA TRP A 351 -18.44 3.76 -26.12
C TRP A 351 -19.93 3.78 -25.84
N ALA A 352 -20.73 4.30 -26.78
CA ALA A 352 -22.18 4.40 -26.64
C ALA A 352 -22.82 3.02 -26.42
N ARG A 353 -22.40 2.01 -27.19
CA ARG A 353 -22.87 0.62 -27.05
C ARG A 353 -22.45 0.00 -25.73
N ALA A 354 -21.19 0.16 -25.33
CA ALA A 354 -20.68 -0.41 -24.08
C ALA A 354 -21.35 0.24 -22.87
N TRP A 355 -21.65 1.54 -22.93
CA TRP A 355 -22.40 2.24 -21.88
C TRP A 355 -23.84 1.74 -21.77
N ALA A 356 -24.52 1.52 -22.90
CA ALA A 356 -25.88 0.96 -22.91
C ALA A 356 -25.95 -0.45 -22.30
N LEU A 357 -24.88 -1.25 -22.45
CA LEU A 357 -24.76 -2.58 -21.84
C LEU A 357 -24.37 -2.52 -20.35
N ALA A 358 -23.68 -1.46 -19.93
CA ALA A 358 -23.29 -1.24 -18.54
C ALA A 358 -24.47 -0.67 -17.74
N ALA A 359 -25.45 -1.52 -17.42
CA ALA A 359 -26.57 -1.14 -16.57
C ALA A 359 -26.05 -0.68 -15.19
N PRO A 360 -26.32 0.58 -14.77
CA PRO A 360 -25.95 1.06 -13.45
C PRO A 360 -26.76 0.31 -12.39
N THR A 361 -26.10 -0.12 -11.32
CA THR A 361 -26.82 -0.58 -10.12
C THR A 361 -27.41 0.58 -9.31
N VAL A 362 -26.81 1.77 -9.47
CA VAL A 362 -26.99 2.96 -8.64
C VAL A 362 -26.76 4.17 -9.55
N SER A 363 -27.58 5.20 -9.43
CA SER A 363 -27.61 6.34 -10.35
C SER A 363 -26.32 7.18 -10.32
N ALA A 364 -25.75 7.41 -9.14
CA ALA A 364 -24.53 8.22 -8.97
C ALA A 364 -23.22 7.40 -9.06
N ASP A 365 -23.27 6.09 -9.28
CA ASP A 365 -22.08 5.21 -9.28
C ASP A 365 -21.30 5.26 -10.61
N VAL A 366 -20.74 6.43 -10.94
CA VAL A 366 -19.96 6.67 -12.18
C VAL A 366 -18.81 5.65 -12.31
N LEU A 367 -18.08 5.41 -11.22
CA LEU A 367 -16.94 4.49 -11.22
C LEU A 367 -17.37 3.03 -11.35
N GLY A 368 -18.50 2.66 -10.75
CA GLY A 368 -19.12 1.35 -10.93
C GLY A 368 -19.55 1.11 -12.37
N CYS A 369 -20.14 2.11 -13.03
CA CYS A 369 -20.49 2.07 -14.46
C CYS A 369 -19.25 1.88 -15.33
N LEU A 370 -18.21 2.70 -15.16
CA LEU A 370 -16.96 2.57 -15.92
C LEU A 370 -16.30 1.19 -15.74
N ARG A 371 -16.32 0.67 -14.51
CA ARG A 371 -15.82 -0.68 -14.20
C ARG A 371 -16.64 -1.75 -14.92
N ALA A 372 -17.97 -1.66 -14.91
CA ALA A 372 -18.87 -2.60 -15.58
C ALA A 372 -18.72 -2.53 -17.11
N MET A 373 -18.49 -1.34 -17.65
CA MET A 373 -18.30 -1.09 -19.08
C MET A 373 -16.95 -1.60 -19.61
N THR A 374 -15.89 -1.56 -18.80
CA THR A 374 -14.52 -1.97 -19.19
C THR A 374 -14.43 -3.32 -19.93
N PRO A 375 -15.03 -4.44 -19.46
CA PRO A 375 -15.00 -5.70 -20.19
C PRO A 375 -15.71 -5.65 -21.55
N HIS A 376 -16.79 -4.86 -21.68
CA HIS A 376 -17.49 -4.67 -22.96
C HIS A 376 -16.61 -3.91 -23.95
N VAL A 377 -16.02 -2.80 -23.51
CA VAL A 377 -15.08 -2.02 -24.33
C VAL A 377 -13.93 -2.90 -24.82
N LYS A 378 -13.27 -3.66 -23.93
CA LYS A 378 -12.14 -4.53 -24.30
C LYS A 378 -12.48 -5.53 -25.39
N ARG A 379 -13.63 -6.20 -25.27
CA ARG A 379 -14.11 -7.16 -26.27
C ARG A 379 -14.44 -6.47 -27.59
N MET A 380 -15.20 -5.38 -27.55
CA MET A 380 -15.63 -4.67 -28.75
C MET A 380 -14.47 -4.02 -29.50
N VAL A 381 -13.46 -3.49 -28.80
CA VAL A 381 -12.22 -2.99 -29.40
C VAL A 381 -11.47 -4.12 -30.11
N ALA A 382 -11.41 -5.32 -29.53
CA ALA A 382 -10.76 -6.48 -30.16
C ALA A 382 -11.51 -7.01 -31.39
N GLU A 383 -12.83 -6.82 -31.44
CA GLU A 383 -13.69 -7.27 -32.54
C GLU A 383 -13.90 -6.21 -33.63
N ALA A 384 -13.48 -4.96 -33.43
CA ALA A 384 -13.74 -3.85 -34.33
C ALA A 384 -12.74 -3.83 -35.52
N PRO A 385 -13.16 -4.19 -36.75
CA PRO A 385 -12.24 -4.28 -37.90
C PRO A 385 -11.72 -2.91 -38.35
N CYS A 386 -12.43 -1.84 -38.03
CA CYS A 386 -12.09 -0.46 -38.39
C CYS A 386 -11.17 0.24 -37.37
N MET A 387 -10.86 -0.41 -36.25
CA MET A 387 -10.00 0.15 -35.22
C MET A 387 -8.60 -0.47 -35.31
N ALA A 388 -7.61 0.35 -35.69
CA ALA A 388 -6.22 -0.07 -35.64
C ALA A 388 -5.81 -0.47 -34.21
N VAL A 389 -4.86 -1.39 -34.08
CA VAL A 389 -4.43 -1.93 -32.76
C VAL A 389 -3.92 -0.80 -31.85
N GLU A 390 -3.20 0.17 -32.40
CA GLU A 390 -2.70 1.35 -31.70
C GLU A 390 -3.84 2.23 -31.19
N CYS A 391 -4.86 2.49 -32.02
CA CYS A 391 -6.07 3.20 -31.61
C CYS A 391 -6.80 2.45 -30.48
N GLY A 392 -6.89 1.12 -30.57
CA GLY A 392 -7.52 0.29 -29.56
C GLY A 392 -6.81 0.34 -28.21
N LEU A 393 -5.47 0.25 -28.22
CA LEU A 393 -4.66 0.42 -27.01
C LEU A 393 -4.80 1.82 -26.42
N ALA A 394 -4.75 2.86 -27.27
CA ALA A 394 -4.95 4.24 -26.88
C ALA A 394 -6.35 4.48 -26.27
N ALA A 395 -7.41 3.86 -26.80
CA ALA A 395 -8.75 3.93 -26.24
C ALA A 395 -8.84 3.32 -24.83
N LEU A 396 -8.19 2.16 -24.63
CA LEU A 396 -8.14 1.51 -23.31
C LEU A 396 -7.32 2.31 -22.29
N GLU A 397 -6.27 2.96 -22.75
CA GLU A 397 -5.48 3.90 -21.95
C GLU A 397 -6.31 5.13 -21.57
N ALA A 398 -7.02 5.74 -22.53
CA ALA A 398 -7.91 6.88 -22.30
C ALA A 398 -9.03 6.56 -21.31
N LEU A 399 -9.63 5.35 -21.39
CA LEU A 399 -10.60 4.88 -20.40
C LEU A 399 -9.98 4.74 -18.99
N THR A 400 -8.74 4.24 -18.89
CA THR A 400 -8.04 4.11 -17.61
C THR A 400 -7.69 5.49 -17.03
N ALA A 401 -7.21 6.40 -17.88
CA ALA A 401 -6.88 7.76 -17.52
C ALA A 401 -8.12 8.54 -17.04
N LEU A 402 -9.24 8.45 -17.76
CA LEU A 402 -10.51 9.05 -17.34
C LEU A 402 -10.96 8.53 -15.98
N ARG A 403 -10.81 7.23 -15.73
CA ARG A 403 -11.15 6.64 -14.43
C ARG A 403 -10.26 7.21 -13.32
N ASP A 404 -8.96 7.30 -13.54
CA ASP A 404 -8.01 7.83 -12.57
C ASP A 404 -8.25 9.34 -12.34
N GLU A 405 -8.55 10.11 -13.38
CA GLU A 405 -8.95 11.53 -13.29
C GLU A 405 -10.19 11.72 -12.42
N ILE A 406 -11.24 10.90 -12.62
CA ILE A 406 -12.43 10.95 -11.79
C ILE A 406 -12.09 10.61 -10.34
N ILE A 407 -11.24 9.62 -10.09
CA ILE A 407 -10.81 9.23 -8.73
C ILE A 407 -10.07 10.39 -8.04
N ASP A 408 -9.13 11.02 -8.74
CA ASP A 408 -8.35 12.15 -8.21
C ASP A 408 -9.24 13.39 -7.99
N GLY A 409 -10.26 13.58 -8.83
CA GLY A 409 -11.24 14.66 -8.71
C GLY A 409 -12.38 14.41 -7.73
N LEU A 410 -12.51 13.21 -7.14
CA LEU A 410 -13.66 12.84 -6.30
C LEU A 410 -13.91 13.84 -5.16
N GLY A 411 -12.84 14.32 -4.50
CA GLY A 411 -12.94 15.23 -3.36
C GLY A 411 -13.76 16.50 -3.66
N THR A 412 -13.59 17.06 -4.86
CA THR A 412 -14.24 18.30 -5.29
C THR A 412 -15.78 18.20 -5.34
N HIS A 413 -16.32 17.00 -5.52
CA HIS A 413 -17.77 16.79 -5.51
C HIS A 413 -18.36 16.86 -4.09
N PHE A 414 -17.54 16.70 -3.05
CA PHE A 414 -17.96 16.71 -1.65
C PHE A 414 -17.56 17.99 -0.90
N GLU A 415 -16.88 18.91 -1.57
CA GLU A 415 -16.59 20.25 -1.08
C GLU A 415 -17.79 21.15 -1.35
N TYR A 416 -18.85 21.00 -0.56
CA TYR A 416 -19.95 21.95 -0.59
C TYR A 416 -19.50 23.22 0.14
N PRO A 417 -19.56 24.41 -0.48
CA PRO A 417 -19.27 25.65 0.21
C PRO A 417 -20.41 25.91 1.20
N CYS A 418 -20.19 25.56 2.47
CA CYS A 418 -20.97 26.12 3.56
C CYS A 418 -20.64 27.61 3.60
N LYS A 419 -21.48 28.41 2.95
CA LYS A 419 -21.46 29.87 3.06
C LYS A 419 -22.18 30.31 4.32
#